data_AF-A0A357QXK8-F1
#
_entry.id   AF-A0A357QXK8-F1
#
_cell.length_a   1.000
_cell.length_b   1.000
_cell.length_c   1.000
_cell.angle_alpha   90.00
_cell.angle_beta   90.00
_cell.angle_gamma   90.00
#
_symmetry.space_group_name_H-M   'P 1'
#
loop_
_entity.id
_entity.type
_entity.pdbx_description
1 polymer ?
#
loop_
_entity_poly.entity_id
_entity_poly.type
_entity_poly.pdbx_seq_one_letter_code
_entity_poly.pdbx_strand_id
1 'polypeptide(L)'
;MINVNLTHVQNREKVAQFQTKVNEIHGWISDKTGKGNDFLGWVDWATTYDKDEFDRLKKTAKRIAEDADVFLVCGIGGSYLGARAAIEFTQGLFGKKDIEVVYVGNTFSSTAIAQIMASLEGKSVYCNVISKSGTTTETALAFRLIRQYIEKTYGVEEASKRIIATTDKARGTLKQLADAKGYETFSIPDDIGGRYSVLTSVGL
;
A
#
# COMPACT_ATOMS: atom_id res chain seq x y z
N MET A 1 -6.18 10.03 -22.76
CA MET A 1 -7.27 10.79 -22.11
C MET A 1 -8.41 9.83 -21.86
N ILE A 2 -8.91 9.73 -20.62
CA ILE A 2 -10.08 8.88 -20.31
C ILE A 2 -11.32 9.66 -20.76
N ASN A 3 -12.22 9.01 -21.51
CA ASN A 3 -13.46 9.61 -22.00
C ASN A 3 -14.67 8.88 -21.43
N VAL A 4 -15.66 9.64 -20.96
CA VAL A 4 -16.94 9.08 -20.51
C VAL A 4 -17.93 9.11 -21.68
N ASN A 5 -18.39 7.93 -22.11
CA ASN A 5 -19.39 7.80 -23.17
C ASN A 5 -20.81 7.75 -22.57
N LEU A 6 -21.62 8.78 -22.83
CA LEU A 6 -22.98 8.92 -22.31
C LEU A 6 -24.07 8.59 -23.35
N THR A 7 -23.71 8.01 -24.51
CA THR A 7 -24.65 7.79 -25.63
C THR A 7 -25.88 6.95 -25.26
N HIS A 8 -25.76 6.07 -24.25
CA HIS A 8 -26.84 5.18 -23.81
C HIS A 8 -27.44 5.56 -22.46
N VAL A 9 -27.11 6.73 -21.91
CA VAL A 9 -27.67 7.18 -20.64
C VAL A 9 -29.11 7.68 -20.85
N GLN A 10 -30.06 7.07 -20.14
CA GLN A 10 -31.43 7.56 -20.10
C GLN A 10 -31.51 8.88 -19.32
N ASN A 11 -32.33 9.81 -19.80
CA ASN A 11 -32.51 11.14 -19.21
C ASN A 11 -31.22 11.97 -19.09
N ARG A 12 -30.33 11.91 -20.10
CA ARG A 12 -29.05 12.65 -20.10
C ARG A 12 -29.23 14.14 -19.85
N GLU A 13 -30.32 14.73 -20.34
CA GLU A 13 -30.69 16.12 -20.14
C GLU A 13 -30.89 16.49 -18.66
N LYS A 14 -31.23 15.52 -17.80
CA LYS A 14 -31.39 15.74 -16.35
C LYS A 14 -30.08 15.86 -15.61
N VAL A 15 -28.95 15.42 -16.19
CA VAL A 15 -27.63 15.55 -15.54
C VAL A 15 -27.32 17.01 -15.22
N ALA A 16 -27.64 17.93 -16.13
CA ALA A 16 -27.43 19.36 -15.95
C ALA A 16 -28.24 19.95 -14.78
N GLN A 17 -29.36 19.31 -14.40
CA GLN A 17 -30.20 19.77 -13.28
C GLN A 17 -29.50 19.60 -11.93
N PHE A 18 -28.51 18.70 -11.84
CA PHE A 18 -27.73 18.50 -10.62
C PHE A 18 -26.56 19.48 -10.48
N GLN A 19 -26.31 20.39 -11.44
CA GLN A 19 -25.13 21.24 -11.45
C GLN A 19 -24.96 22.07 -10.16
N THR A 20 -26.05 22.63 -9.63
CA THR A 20 -26.02 23.34 -8.34
C THR A 20 -25.54 22.45 -7.21
N LYS A 21 -26.04 21.21 -7.14
CA LYS A 21 -25.65 20.26 -6.10
C LYS A 21 -24.21 19.76 -6.29
N VAL A 22 -23.77 19.58 -7.53
CA VAL A 22 -22.38 19.23 -7.87
C VAL A 22 -21.42 20.33 -7.39
N ASN A 23 -21.73 21.60 -7.65
CA ASN A 23 -20.91 22.73 -7.22
C ASN A 23 -20.83 22.83 -5.69
N GLU A 24 -21.94 22.62 -4.99
CA GLU A 24 -21.98 22.59 -3.52
C GLU A 24 -21.07 21.48 -2.96
N ILE A 25 -21.20 20.25 -3.48
CA ILE A 25 -20.37 19.12 -3.04
C ILE A 25 -18.90 19.34 -3.41
N HIS A 26 -18.62 19.94 -4.56
CA HIS A 26 -17.26 20.30 -4.96
C HIS A 26 -16.63 21.29 -3.97
N GLY A 27 -17.38 22.29 -3.50
CA GLY A 27 -16.96 23.20 -2.44
C GLY A 27 -16.71 22.46 -1.12
N TRP A 28 -17.60 21.54 -0.72
CA TRP A 28 -17.40 20.75 0.50
C TRP A 28 -16.09 19.95 0.52
N ILE A 29 -15.69 19.41 -0.63
CA ILE A 29 -14.46 18.64 -0.79
C ILE A 29 -13.25 19.57 -0.84
N SER A 30 -13.29 20.59 -1.70
CA SER A 30 -12.14 21.48 -1.95
C SER A 30 -11.84 22.37 -0.74
N ASP A 31 -12.88 22.86 -0.06
CA ASP A 31 -12.77 23.72 1.12
C ASP A 31 -12.72 22.92 2.43
N LYS A 32 -12.78 21.58 2.35
CA LYS A 32 -12.76 20.65 3.50
C LYS A 32 -13.84 20.98 4.55
N THR A 33 -15.06 21.29 4.13
CA THR A 33 -16.18 21.63 5.02
C THR A 33 -17.23 20.52 5.19
N GLY A 34 -17.16 19.48 4.36
CA GLY A 34 -18.06 18.32 4.42
C GLY A 34 -17.79 17.38 5.61
N LYS A 35 -18.74 16.49 5.90
CA LYS A 35 -18.56 15.42 6.90
C LYS A 35 -17.41 14.49 6.51
N GLY A 36 -16.48 14.23 7.44
CA GLY A 36 -15.29 13.39 7.19
C GLY A 36 -14.14 14.13 6.51
N ASN A 37 -14.15 15.46 6.58
CA ASN A 37 -13.10 16.35 6.06
C ASN A 37 -11.70 16.09 6.63
N ASP A 38 -11.61 15.41 7.78
CA ASP A 38 -10.33 14.91 8.33
C ASP A 38 -9.58 13.96 7.38
N PHE A 39 -10.26 13.37 6.36
CA PHE A 39 -9.69 12.37 5.46
C PHE A 39 -9.75 12.77 3.97
N LEU A 40 -9.45 14.03 3.66
CA LEU A 40 -9.44 14.58 2.30
C LEU A 40 -8.04 14.82 1.71
N GLY A 41 -6.97 14.32 2.33
CA GLY A 41 -5.60 14.50 1.84
C GLY A 41 -5.37 13.92 0.43
N TRP A 42 -6.19 12.96 0.00
CA TRP A 42 -6.09 12.34 -1.32
C TRP A 42 -6.51 13.26 -2.48
N VAL A 43 -7.19 14.38 -2.20
CA VAL A 43 -7.73 15.29 -3.23
C VAL A 43 -6.61 16.01 -3.98
N ASP A 44 -5.59 16.49 -3.27
CA ASP A 44 -4.47 17.24 -3.83
C ASP A 44 -3.14 16.46 -3.82
N TRP A 45 -3.14 15.24 -3.27
CA TRP A 45 -1.94 14.41 -3.06
C TRP A 45 -1.05 14.26 -4.29
N ALA A 46 -1.65 14.12 -5.47
CA ALA A 46 -0.92 14.00 -6.75
C ALA A 46 0.01 15.21 -7.03
N THR A 47 -0.22 16.34 -6.36
CA THR A 47 0.57 17.57 -6.47
C THR A 47 1.28 17.96 -5.16
N THR A 48 0.83 17.46 -4.02
CA THR A 48 1.30 17.85 -2.67
C THR A 48 2.15 16.78 -1.97
N TYR A 49 2.33 15.60 -2.58
CA TYR A 49 3.10 14.51 -2.00
C TYR A 49 4.54 14.91 -1.62
N ASP A 50 5.09 14.21 -0.62
CA ASP A 50 6.48 14.37 -0.18
C ASP A 50 7.44 13.84 -1.25
N LYS A 51 8.13 14.76 -1.94
CA LYS A 51 9.06 14.43 -3.02
C LYS A 51 10.33 13.74 -2.53
N ASP A 52 10.77 14.04 -1.31
CA ASP A 52 11.95 13.41 -0.72
C ASP A 52 11.62 11.96 -0.32
N GLU A 53 10.44 11.73 0.27
CA GLU A 53 9.95 10.36 0.52
C GLU A 53 9.78 9.57 -0.79
N PHE A 54 9.25 10.20 -1.85
CA PHE A 54 9.13 9.58 -3.17
C PHE A 54 10.49 9.22 -3.79
N ASP A 55 11.50 10.07 -3.63
CA ASP A 55 12.86 9.76 -4.08
C ASP A 55 13.51 8.63 -3.28
N ARG A 56 13.22 8.53 -1.97
CA ARG A 56 13.61 7.37 -1.16
C ARG A 56 12.92 6.10 -1.63
N LEU A 57 11.61 6.13 -1.88
CA LEU A 57 10.86 4.99 -2.41
C LEU A 57 11.49 4.43 -3.68
N LYS A 58 11.82 5.29 -4.65
CA LYS A 58 12.47 4.85 -5.90
C LYS A 58 13.83 4.18 -5.65
N LYS A 59 14.64 4.72 -4.72
CA LYS A 59 15.93 4.13 -4.36
C LYS A 59 15.76 2.77 -3.69
N THR A 60 14.81 2.64 -2.77
CA THR A 60 14.48 1.38 -2.09
C THR A 60 13.95 0.35 -3.08
N ALA A 61 13.02 0.73 -3.96
CA ALA A 61 12.48 -0.15 -5.00
C ALA A 61 13.59 -0.66 -5.93
N LYS A 62 14.52 0.21 -6.35
CA LYS A 62 15.68 -0.19 -7.17
C LYS A 62 16.57 -1.20 -6.43
N ARG A 63 16.90 -0.93 -5.17
CA ARG A 63 17.71 -1.83 -4.33
C ARG A 63 17.06 -3.21 -4.19
N ILE A 64 15.75 -3.25 -3.97
CA ILE A 64 14.99 -4.50 -3.87
C ILE A 64 15.02 -5.23 -5.21
N ALA A 65 14.83 -4.52 -6.34
CA ALA A 65 14.81 -5.13 -7.66
C ALA A 65 16.13 -5.77 -8.10
N GLU A 66 17.26 -5.29 -7.57
CA GLU A 66 18.58 -5.84 -7.88
C GLU A 66 18.91 -7.12 -7.09
N ASP A 67 18.22 -7.36 -5.97
CA ASP A 67 18.58 -8.41 -5.01
C ASP A 67 17.44 -9.37 -4.64
N ALA A 68 16.18 -9.07 -4.98
CA ALA A 68 15.01 -9.86 -4.58
C ALA A 68 14.54 -10.81 -5.69
N ASP A 69 14.32 -12.07 -5.33
CA ASP A 69 13.49 -12.99 -6.12
C ASP A 69 12.01 -12.80 -5.79
N VAL A 70 11.70 -12.54 -4.51
CA VAL A 70 10.33 -12.37 -3.99
C VAL A 70 10.20 -11.10 -3.17
N PHE A 71 9.16 -10.32 -3.46
CA PHE A 71 8.73 -9.18 -2.66
C PHE A 71 7.36 -9.44 -2.03
N LEU A 72 7.34 -9.60 -0.71
CA LEU A 72 6.13 -9.81 0.07
C LEU A 72 5.47 -8.47 0.40
N VAL A 73 4.20 -8.32 0.03
CA VAL A 73 3.33 -7.25 0.50
C VAL A 73 2.46 -7.82 1.61
N CYS A 74 2.76 -7.44 2.85
CA CYS A 74 2.03 -7.88 4.04
C CYS A 74 1.04 -6.81 4.48
N GLY A 75 -0.24 -6.96 4.10
CA GLY A 75 -1.27 -5.96 4.34
C GLY A 75 -2.66 -6.43 3.88
N ILE A 76 -3.72 -5.73 4.31
CA ILE A 76 -5.11 -6.04 3.94
C ILE A 76 -5.88 -4.78 3.54
N GLY A 77 -6.98 -4.94 2.79
CA GLY A 77 -7.87 -3.86 2.40
C GLY A 77 -7.16 -2.81 1.55
N GLY A 78 -7.13 -1.56 2.03
CA GLY A 78 -6.41 -0.46 1.37
C GLY A 78 -4.91 -0.67 1.23
N SER A 79 -4.31 -1.38 2.19
CA SER A 79 -2.88 -1.76 2.21
C SER A 79 -2.52 -2.92 1.27
N TYR A 80 -3.44 -3.30 0.38
CA TYR A 80 -3.33 -4.50 -0.46
C TYR A 80 -3.92 -4.29 -1.85
N LEU A 81 -5.21 -3.90 -1.92
CA LEU A 81 -5.96 -3.89 -3.17
C LEU A 81 -5.42 -2.90 -4.20
N GLY A 82 -4.99 -1.71 -3.76
CA GLY A 82 -4.46 -0.70 -4.67
C GLY A 82 -3.19 -1.15 -5.37
N ALA A 83 -2.21 -1.63 -4.59
CA ALA A 83 -0.95 -2.16 -5.11
C ALA A 83 -1.19 -3.36 -6.05
N ARG A 84 -2.03 -4.32 -5.62
CA ARG A 84 -2.36 -5.49 -6.45
C ARG A 84 -3.04 -5.11 -7.76
N ALA A 85 -4.03 -4.22 -7.72
CA ALA A 85 -4.72 -3.77 -8.92
C ALA A 85 -3.76 -3.07 -9.90
N ALA A 86 -2.87 -2.20 -9.42
CA ALA A 86 -1.89 -1.52 -10.27
C ALA A 86 -0.88 -2.50 -10.89
N ILE A 87 -0.35 -3.43 -10.11
CA ILE A 87 0.61 -4.43 -10.58
C ILE A 87 -0.03 -5.35 -11.61
N GLU A 88 -1.20 -5.92 -11.32
CA GLU A 88 -1.90 -6.82 -12.26
C GLU A 88 -2.33 -6.09 -13.54
N PHE A 89 -2.80 -4.84 -13.43
CA PHE A 89 -3.17 -4.02 -14.58
C PHE A 89 -1.98 -3.69 -15.49
N THR A 90 -0.84 -3.31 -14.91
CA THR A 90 0.34 -2.87 -15.66
C THR A 90 1.16 -4.03 -16.24
N GLN A 91 1.20 -5.18 -15.55
CA GLN A 91 1.90 -6.37 -16.05
C GLN A 91 1.05 -7.17 -17.05
N GLY A 92 -0.27 -7.09 -16.97
CA GLY A 92 -1.18 -7.90 -17.77
C GLY A 92 -1.16 -9.38 -17.38
N LEU A 93 -1.96 -10.19 -18.10
CA LEU A 93 -2.20 -11.60 -17.74
C LEU A 93 -0.95 -12.50 -17.80
N PHE A 94 -0.02 -12.19 -18.71
CA PHE A 94 1.16 -13.00 -19.00
C PHE A 94 2.46 -12.17 -18.97
N GLY A 95 2.46 -11.05 -18.24
CA GLY A 95 3.64 -10.19 -18.13
C GLY A 95 4.83 -10.94 -17.52
N LYS A 96 6.02 -10.75 -18.10
CA LYS A 96 7.26 -11.22 -17.50
C LYS A 96 7.49 -10.43 -16.21
N LYS A 97 7.75 -11.12 -15.11
CA LYS A 97 8.01 -10.52 -13.81
C LYS A 97 9.48 -10.71 -13.48
N ASP A 98 10.20 -9.61 -13.31
CA ASP A 98 11.59 -9.65 -12.85
C ASP A 98 11.67 -10.04 -11.35
N ILE A 99 10.62 -9.70 -10.58
CA ILE A 99 10.46 -10.07 -9.17
C ILE A 99 9.06 -10.67 -8.98
N GLU A 100 8.95 -11.74 -8.21
CA GLU A 100 7.67 -12.29 -7.80
C GLU A 100 7.06 -11.46 -6.65
N VAL A 101 5.94 -10.77 -6.90
CA VAL A 101 5.19 -10.07 -5.84
C VAL A 101 4.14 -11.00 -5.25
N VAL A 102 4.23 -11.26 -3.94
CA VAL A 102 3.34 -12.15 -3.20
C VAL A 102 2.62 -11.39 -2.09
N TYR A 103 1.33 -11.63 -1.95
CA TYR A 103 0.50 -10.95 -0.94
C TYR A 103 0.22 -11.88 0.24
N VAL A 104 0.42 -11.38 1.45
CA VAL A 104 0.21 -12.12 2.70
C VAL A 104 -0.43 -11.19 3.75
N GLY A 105 -1.00 -11.75 4.82
CA GLY A 105 -1.64 -10.92 5.86
C GLY A 105 -2.93 -10.22 5.39
N ASN A 106 -3.50 -10.68 4.27
CA ASN A 106 -4.79 -10.30 3.72
C ASN A 106 -5.91 -11.34 3.99
N THR A 107 -5.60 -12.40 4.73
CA THR A 107 -6.50 -13.48 5.14
C THR A 107 -5.94 -14.18 6.39
N PHE A 108 -6.75 -15.00 7.05
CA PHE A 108 -6.36 -15.87 8.16
C PHE A 108 -6.06 -17.31 7.75
N SER A 109 -6.05 -17.62 6.45
CA SER A 109 -5.81 -18.99 5.99
C SER A 109 -4.41 -19.48 6.34
N SER A 110 -4.31 -20.37 7.32
CA SER A 110 -3.06 -21.03 7.72
C SER A 110 -2.46 -21.83 6.57
N THR A 111 -3.30 -22.49 5.76
CA THR A 111 -2.88 -23.20 4.55
C THR A 111 -2.22 -22.27 3.55
N ALA A 112 -2.82 -21.11 3.25
CA ALA A 112 -2.25 -20.14 2.32
C ALA A 112 -0.90 -19.61 2.84
N ILE A 113 -0.82 -19.28 4.13
CA ILE A 113 0.44 -18.83 4.75
C ILE A 113 1.51 -19.91 4.67
N ALA A 114 1.17 -21.18 4.98
CA ALA A 114 2.12 -22.29 4.90
C ALA A 114 2.64 -22.51 3.47
N GLN A 115 1.76 -22.43 2.46
CA GLN A 115 2.14 -22.54 1.05
C GLN A 115 3.04 -21.38 0.61
N ILE A 116 2.70 -20.15 1.00
CA ILE A 116 3.55 -18.98 0.74
C ILE A 116 4.93 -19.20 1.36
N MET A 117 5.01 -19.57 2.63
CA MET A 117 6.28 -19.78 3.34
C MET A 117 7.14 -20.87 2.68
N ALA A 118 6.54 -21.99 2.27
CA ALA A 118 7.25 -23.04 1.53
C ALA A 118 7.79 -22.53 0.17
N SER A 119 7.06 -21.66 -0.51
CA SER A 119 7.49 -21.07 -1.79
C SER A 119 8.66 -20.08 -1.69
N LEU A 120 9.01 -19.65 -0.47
CA LEU A 120 10.13 -18.74 -0.21
C LEU A 120 11.48 -19.46 -0.09
N GLU A 121 11.48 -20.78 0.13
CA GLU A 121 12.72 -21.53 0.37
C GLU A 121 13.69 -21.40 -0.82
N GLY A 122 14.94 -21.05 -0.50
CA GLY A 122 16.00 -20.86 -1.50
C GLY A 122 15.90 -19.57 -2.33
N LYS A 123 14.94 -18.68 -2.04
CA LYS A 123 14.77 -17.39 -2.72
C LYS A 123 15.26 -16.23 -1.86
N SER A 124 15.77 -15.17 -2.50
CA SER A 124 16.05 -13.88 -1.86
C SER A 124 14.74 -13.12 -1.62
N VAL A 125 14.42 -12.84 -0.35
CA VAL A 125 13.11 -12.33 0.06
C VAL A 125 13.22 -10.96 0.71
N TYR A 126 12.34 -10.06 0.29
CA TYR A 126 12.05 -8.78 0.94
C TYR A 126 10.60 -8.74 1.37
N CYS A 127 10.28 -7.95 2.40
CA CYS A 127 8.92 -7.78 2.89
C CYS A 127 8.62 -6.32 3.19
N ASN A 128 7.55 -5.78 2.62
CA ASN A 128 6.94 -4.54 3.07
C ASN A 128 5.68 -4.87 3.89
N VAL A 129 5.72 -4.56 5.19
CA VAL A 129 4.55 -4.64 6.07
C VAL A 129 3.83 -3.31 6.12
N ILE A 130 2.54 -3.32 5.78
CA ILE A 130 1.75 -2.12 5.54
C ILE A 130 0.53 -2.10 6.47
N SER A 131 0.63 -1.34 7.55
CA SER A 131 -0.48 -1.11 8.48
C SER A 131 -0.31 0.21 9.22
N LYS A 132 -1.31 1.09 9.15
CA LYS A 132 -1.24 2.40 9.83
C LYS A 132 -1.13 2.24 11.35
N SER A 133 -1.93 1.36 11.96
CA SER A 133 -1.89 1.13 13.40
C SER A 133 -0.83 0.09 13.83
N GLY A 134 -0.51 -0.85 12.94
CA GLY A 134 0.25 -2.05 13.29
C GLY A 134 -0.54 -3.09 14.09
N THR A 135 -1.84 -2.87 14.31
CA THR A 135 -2.72 -3.72 15.12
C THR A 135 -3.77 -4.46 14.29
N THR A 136 -3.80 -4.26 12.97
CA THR A 136 -4.65 -5.04 12.04
C THR A 136 -4.30 -6.51 12.17
N THR A 137 -5.25 -7.33 12.61
CA THR A 137 -4.97 -8.67 13.15
C THR A 137 -4.36 -9.62 12.13
N GLU A 138 -4.90 -9.64 10.90
CA GLU A 138 -4.42 -10.45 9.78
C GLU A 138 -2.95 -10.13 9.48
N THR A 139 -2.66 -8.84 9.33
CA THR A 139 -1.33 -8.33 8.98
C THR A 139 -0.33 -8.57 10.11
N ALA A 140 -0.72 -8.29 11.36
CA ALA A 140 0.15 -8.49 12.51
C ALA A 140 0.50 -9.97 12.72
N LEU A 141 -0.47 -10.87 12.55
CA LEU A 141 -0.24 -12.31 12.65
C LEU A 141 0.71 -12.81 11.57
N ALA A 142 0.43 -12.49 10.30
CA ALA A 142 1.28 -12.89 9.19
C ALA A 142 2.69 -12.32 9.33
N PHE A 143 2.82 -11.04 9.68
CA PHE A 143 4.11 -10.39 9.82
C PHE A 143 4.97 -11.02 10.93
N ARG A 144 4.38 -11.52 12.02
CA ARG A 144 5.14 -12.26 13.04
C ARG A 144 5.84 -13.49 12.45
N LEU A 145 5.16 -14.23 11.58
CA LEU A 145 5.69 -15.43 10.92
C LEU A 145 6.73 -15.06 9.87
N ILE A 146 6.43 -14.07 9.01
CA ILE A 146 7.35 -13.60 7.97
C ILE A 146 8.63 -13.03 8.59
N ARG A 147 8.52 -12.18 9.62
CA ARG A 147 9.68 -11.60 10.31
C ARG A 147 10.56 -12.70 10.90
N GLN A 148 9.96 -13.68 11.58
CA GLN A 148 10.72 -14.80 12.15
C GLN A 148 11.46 -15.59 11.08
N TYR A 149 10.84 -15.81 9.93
CA TYR A 149 11.48 -16.45 8.78
C TYR A 149 12.66 -15.63 8.26
N ILE A 150 12.47 -14.34 7.98
CA ILE A 150 13.54 -13.47 7.47
C ILE A 150 14.69 -13.37 8.48
N GLU A 151 14.41 -13.16 9.78
CA GLU A 151 15.44 -13.12 10.82
C GLU A 151 16.20 -14.45 10.94
N LYS A 152 15.53 -15.60 10.77
CA LYS A 152 16.17 -16.92 10.79
C LYS A 152 17.06 -17.14 9.55
N THR A 153 16.64 -16.67 8.38
CA THR A 153 17.32 -16.89 7.10
C THR A 153 18.54 -15.99 6.95
N TYR A 154 18.41 -14.71 7.32
CA TYR A 154 19.43 -13.68 7.04
C TYR A 154 20.17 -13.18 8.28
N GLY A 155 19.68 -13.49 9.48
CA GLY A 155 20.14 -12.85 10.71
C GLY A 155 19.52 -11.47 10.92
N VAL A 156 19.56 -10.96 12.15
CA VAL A 156 18.82 -9.75 12.56
C VAL A 156 19.28 -8.48 11.82
N GLU A 157 20.60 -8.34 11.59
CA GLU A 157 21.17 -7.16 10.94
C GLU A 157 20.77 -7.06 9.47
N GLU A 158 20.79 -8.17 8.74
CA GLU A 158 20.40 -8.17 7.33
C GLU A 158 18.87 -8.17 7.18
N ALA A 159 18.15 -8.82 8.10
CA ALA A 159 16.69 -8.75 8.16
C ALA A 159 16.18 -7.31 8.29
N SER A 160 16.88 -6.42 9.01
CA SER A 160 16.44 -5.02 9.14
C SER A 160 16.50 -4.23 7.84
N LYS A 161 17.35 -4.64 6.89
CA LYS A 161 17.46 -4.05 5.55
C LYS A 161 16.44 -4.64 4.56
N ARG A 162 15.95 -5.84 4.85
CA ARG A 162 15.00 -6.61 4.02
C ARG A 162 13.54 -6.41 4.41
N ILE A 163 13.30 -5.89 5.61
CA ILE A 163 11.97 -5.53 6.10
C ILE A 163 11.78 -4.02 6.01
N ILE A 164 10.73 -3.63 5.29
CA ILE A 164 10.26 -2.26 5.14
C ILE A 164 8.93 -2.15 5.90
N ALA A 165 8.71 -1.03 6.60
CA ALA A 165 7.47 -0.76 7.29
C ALA A 165 6.78 0.50 6.74
N THR A 166 5.62 0.34 6.13
CA THR A 166 4.77 1.45 5.69
C THR A 166 3.65 1.65 6.72
N THR A 167 3.75 2.71 7.51
CA THR A 167 2.94 2.87 8.74
C THR A 167 2.72 4.35 9.09
N ASP A 168 2.06 4.64 10.22
CA ASP A 168 1.92 6.02 10.71
C ASP A 168 3.31 6.64 10.97
N LYS A 169 3.45 7.93 10.65
CA LYS A 169 4.72 8.66 10.72
C LYS A 169 5.34 8.68 12.12
N ALA A 170 4.54 8.60 13.19
CA ALA A 170 5.01 8.77 14.56
C ALA A 170 4.38 7.81 15.59
N ARG A 171 3.24 7.18 15.27
CA ARG A 171 2.45 6.41 16.23
C ARG A 171 2.25 4.97 15.79
N GLY A 172 1.70 4.16 16.69
CA GLY A 172 1.31 2.79 16.40
C GLY A 172 2.39 1.75 16.68
N THR A 173 1.95 0.51 16.86
CA THR A 173 2.80 -0.60 17.28
C THR A 173 3.84 -0.95 16.21
N LEU A 174 3.47 -0.85 14.93
CA LEU A 174 4.39 -1.13 13.83
C LEU A 174 5.50 -0.08 13.73
N LYS A 175 5.18 1.21 13.95
CA LYS A 175 6.19 2.28 13.98
C LYS A 175 7.20 2.07 15.10
N GLN A 176 6.73 1.80 16.32
CA GLN A 176 7.61 1.52 17.47
C GLN A 176 8.51 0.31 17.22
N LEU A 177 7.96 -0.75 16.61
CA LEU A 177 8.73 -1.93 16.24
C LEU A 177 9.78 -1.61 15.17
N ALA A 178 9.41 -0.85 14.14
CA ALA A 178 10.32 -0.45 13.08
C ALA A 178 11.49 0.37 13.62
N ASP A 179 11.23 1.32 14.54
CA ASP A 179 12.28 2.10 15.19
C ASP A 179 13.21 1.22 16.04
N ALA A 180 12.64 0.32 16.84
CA ALA A 180 13.42 -0.59 17.68
C ALA A 180 14.28 -1.57 16.88
N LYS A 181 13.86 -1.92 15.66
CA LYS A 181 14.54 -2.88 14.78
C LYS A 181 15.38 -2.23 13.69
N GLY A 182 15.30 -0.91 13.53
CA GLY A 182 16.00 -0.17 12.47
C GLY A 182 15.48 -0.49 11.07
N TYR A 183 14.18 -0.77 10.91
CA TYR A 183 13.58 -0.97 9.59
C TYR A 183 13.49 0.35 8.83
N GLU A 184 13.67 0.29 7.51
CA GLU A 184 13.33 1.42 6.65
C GLU A 184 11.82 1.68 6.71
N THR A 185 11.44 2.94 6.88
CA THR A 185 10.04 3.34 7.08
C THR A 185 9.56 4.35 6.04
N PHE A 186 8.29 4.18 5.67
CA PHE A 186 7.52 5.10 4.84
C PHE A 186 6.19 5.44 5.51
N SER A 187 5.68 6.63 5.22
CA SER A 187 4.57 7.21 5.95
C SER A 187 3.23 6.96 5.26
N ILE A 188 2.20 6.66 6.05
CA ILE A 188 0.79 6.74 5.63
C ILE A 188 0.24 8.08 6.16
N PRO A 189 -0.11 9.03 5.28
CA PRO A 189 -0.63 10.33 5.72
C PRO A 189 -1.85 10.22 6.63
N ASP A 190 -1.93 11.11 7.61
CA ASP A 190 -2.96 11.04 8.64
C ASP A 190 -4.37 11.27 8.08
N ASP A 191 -4.45 12.15 7.08
CA ASP A 191 -5.66 12.58 6.39
C ASP A 191 -5.95 11.78 5.10
N ILE A 192 -5.30 10.64 4.89
CA ILE A 192 -5.60 9.72 3.79
C ILE A 192 -6.08 8.38 4.37
N GLY A 193 -7.36 8.07 4.12
CA GLY A 193 -7.94 6.78 4.48
C GLY A 193 -7.43 5.66 3.57
N GLY A 194 -7.30 4.43 4.10
CA GLY A 194 -6.64 3.33 3.40
C GLY A 194 -7.19 2.99 2.01
N ARG A 195 -8.50 3.13 1.75
CA ARG A 195 -9.05 2.88 0.40
C ARG A 195 -8.63 3.93 -0.65
N TYR A 196 -8.07 5.06 -0.22
CA TYR A 196 -7.58 6.15 -1.08
C TYR A 196 -6.05 6.25 -1.09
N SER A 197 -5.33 5.33 -0.43
CA SER A 197 -3.88 5.48 -0.23
C SER A 197 -3.01 4.87 -1.34
N VAL A 198 -3.57 4.41 -2.45
CA VAL A 198 -2.79 3.74 -3.51
C VAL A 198 -1.70 4.64 -4.12
N LEU A 199 -1.89 5.96 -4.12
CA LEU A 199 -0.89 6.91 -4.63
C LEU A 199 0.07 7.43 -3.54
N THR A 200 0.00 6.89 -2.33
CA THR A 200 1.00 7.10 -1.29
C THR A 200 1.99 5.95 -1.30
N SER A 201 2.94 5.95 -0.36
CA SER A 201 3.88 4.86 -0.09
C SER A 201 3.24 3.49 0.19
N VAL A 202 1.89 3.43 0.31
CA VAL A 202 1.15 2.17 0.41
C VAL A 202 1.08 1.42 -0.92
N GLY A 203 0.91 2.13 -2.04
CA GLY A 203 0.81 1.51 -3.36
C GLY A 203 2.03 1.74 -4.26
N LEU A 204 2.78 2.82 -4.03
CA LEU A 204 4.05 3.14 -4.71
C LEU A 204 5.20 2.31 -4.14
#